data_AF-L2GH48-F1
#
_entry.id   AF-L2GH48-F1
#
_cell.length_a   1.000
_cell.length_b   1.000
_cell.length_c   1.000
_cell.angle_alpha   90.00
_cell.angle_beta   90.00
_cell.angle_gamma   90.00
#
_symmetry.space_group_name_H-M   'P 1'
#
loop_
_entity.id
_entity.type
_entity.pdbx_description
1 polymer ?
#
loop_
_entity_poly.entity_id
_entity_poly.type
_entity_poly.pdbx_seq_one_letter_code
_entity_poly.pdbx_strand_id
1 'polypeptide(L)'
;MADPFCLSGELTVTAAGSGEDNLVAAWSLRAPFGRGFQAVAFEVPWLGDSGPLALDCPSVEPPSRSCDVSLSSDACMQMPISIMQPWFKWWLKSVWHTGRRHKTKPTTLFLILPIQSGYPIRADILQMRLGGWSKTTLVFSRDEQEGPVSAIPVAKNVSRLGEVFNTAIGAVLLNAEEDIVKGSSTLDELDHRLALPLVVGHHIAQHRVVLVTGGYNLAFRKQLFSAAAGLGMLLVVIDEPGHWPQTGLEAVGAPMEFLPLNMTIDNELPTRIVTAVKSLSSPIHGITTIADRYLSAT
;
A
#
# COMPACT_ATOMS: atom_id res chain seq x y z
N MET A 1 -16.77 21.16 -21.07
CA MET A 1 -16.49 19.78 -20.65
C MET A 1 -17.11 19.64 -19.27
N ALA A 2 -18.14 18.81 -19.12
CA ALA A 2 -18.93 18.75 -17.88
C ALA A 2 -18.05 18.25 -16.72
N ASP A 3 -18.12 18.93 -15.58
CA ASP A 3 -17.41 18.58 -14.36
C ASP A 3 -17.73 17.12 -14.00
N PRO A 4 -16.74 16.21 -13.88
CA PRO A 4 -16.99 14.83 -13.50
C PRO A 4 -17.78 14.83 -12.18
N PHE A 5 -18.87 14.07 -12.13
CA PHE A 5 -19.77 13.96 -10.96
C PHE A 5 -18.97 14.00 -9.65
N CYS A 6 -19.07 15.12 -8.95
CA CYS A 6 -18.39 15.38 -7.69
C CYS A 6 -19.46 15.30 -6.59
N LEU A 7 -19.51 14.18 -5.87
CA LEU A 7 -20.28 14.12 -4.63
C LEU A 7 -19.38 14.70 -3.54
N SER A 8 -19.85 15.68 -2.78
CA SER A 8 -19.09 16.28 -1.70
C SER A 8 -19.86 16.26 -0.39
N GLY A 9 -19.14 16.27 0.72
CA GLY A 9 -19.72 16.40 2.05
C GLY A 9 -18.66 16.77 3.09
N GLU A 10 -19.08 16.83 4.34
CA GLU A 10 -18.19 17.08 5.46
C GLU A 10 -18.15 15.85 6.36
N LEU A 11 -16.95 15.54 6.83
CA LEU A 11 -16.64 14.47 7.76
C LEU A 11 -16.22 15.11 9.08
N THR A 12 -17.04 14.98 10.11
CA THR A 12 -16.69 15.45 11.44
C THR A 12 -16.26 14.26 12.29
N VAL A 13 -15.00 14.27 12.71
CA VAL A 13 -14.42 13.31 13.66
C VAL A 13 -14.36 13.99 15.02
N THR A 14 -15.19 13.53 15.96
CA THR A 14 -15.17 14.01 17.33
C THR A 14 -14.47 12.99 18.22
N ALA A 15 -13.60 13.45 19.12
CA ALA A 15 -13.04 12.57 20.14
C ALA A 15 -13.94 12.57 21.37
N ALA A 16 -14.26 11.38 21.90
CA ALA A 16 -15.03 11.30 23.13
C ALA A 16 -14.25 11.94 24.30
N GLY A 17 -14.84 12.98 24.90
CA GLY A 17 -14.36 13.59 26.15
C GLY A 17 -13.62 14.92 26.05
N SER A 18 -13.41 15.48 24.85
CA SER A 18 -12.93 16.87 24.69
C SER A 18 -14.09 17.77 24.30
N GLY A 19 -14.38 18.79 25.12
CA GLY A 19 -15.52 19.68 24.93
C GLY A 19 -15.50 20.50 23.64
N GLU A 20 -14.37 20.67 22.94
CA GLU A 20 -14.27 21.67 21.86
C GLU A 20 -13.37 21.33 20.65
N ASP A 21 -12.68 20.19 20.57
CA ASP A 21 -11.78 19.88 19.43
C ASP A 21 -12.36 18.80 18.49
N ASN A 22 -13.19 19.23 17.53
CA ASN A 22 -13.67 18.38 16.44
C ASN A 22 -12.76 18.53 15.22
N LEU A 23 -12.15 17.44 14.76
CA LEU A 23 -11.49 17.41 13.45
C LEU A 23 -12.58 17.35 12.38
N VAL A 24 -12.83 18.47 11.70
CA VAL A 24 -13.70 18.52 10.52
C VAL A 24 -12.82 18.33 9.29
N ALA A 25 -13.12 17.38 8.41
CA ALA A 25 -12.48 17.22 7.11
C ALA A 25 -13.55 17.35 6.01
N ALA A 26 -13.32 18.17 4.99
CA ALA A 26 -14.18 18.17 3.82
C ALA A 26 -13.80 16.99 2.92
N TRP A 27 -14.76 16.30 2.34
CA TRP A 27 -14.48 15.24 1.38
C TRP A 27 -15.20 15.48 0.07
N SER A 28 -14.54 15.09 -1.01
CA SER A 28 -15.09 15.06 -2.35
C SER A 28 -14.77 13.72 -2.99
N LEU A 29 -15.81 12.98 -3.33
CA LEU A 29 -15.74 11.79 -4.15
C LEU A 29 -15.69 12.23 -5.61
N ARG A 30 -14.60 11.88 -6.28
CA ARG A 30 -14.43 12.13 -7.70
C ARG A 30 -14.67 10.87 -8.49
N ALA A 31 -15.43 11.01 -9.57
CA ALA A 31 -15.66 9.98 -10.57
C ALA A 31 -14.31 9.44 -11.13
N PRO A 32 -14.29 8.23 -11.73
CA PRO A 32 -13.04 7.57 -12.14
C PRO A 32 -12.13 8.46 -12.97
N PHE A 33 -10.87 8.56 -12.52
CA PHE A 33 -9.79 9.12 -13.33
C PHE A 33 -9.50 8.16 -14.48
N GLY A 34 -9.02 8.69 -15.60
CA GLY A 34 -8.88 7.99 -16.86
C GLY A 34 -8.24 6.60 -16.75
N ARG A 35 -9.11 5.57 -16.69
CA ARG A 35 -8.90 4.18 -17.13
C ARG A 35 -8.48 3.11 -16.10
N GLY A 36 -8.23 3.42 -14.82
CA GLY A 36 -7.69 2.39 -13.89
C GLY A 36 -8.29 2.31 -12.48
N PHE A 37 -8.72 3.44 -11.92
CA PHE A 37 -9.15 3.53 -10.53
C PHE A 37 -10.15 4.67 -10.31
N GLN A 38 -10.85 4.62 -9.19
CA GLN A 38 -11.63 5.73 -8.65
C GLN A 38 -10.89 6.32 -7.46
N ALA A 39 -11.12 7.59 -7.13
CA ALA A 39 -10.53 8.14 -5.92
C ALA A 39 -11.46 9.05 -5.13
N VAL A 40 -11.34 8.96 -3.81
CA VAL A 40 -12.03 9.84 -2.86
C VAL A 40 -11.00 10.77 -2.25
N ALA A 41 -11.16 12.07 -2.45
CA ALA A 41 -10.30 13.08 -1.88
C ALA A 41 -10.88 13.56 -0.54
N PHE A 42 -10.09 13.52 0.52
CA PHE A 42 -10.38 14.16 1.80
C PHE A 42 -9.43 15.33 1.96
N GLU A 43 -9.97 16.54 1.99
CA GLU A 43 -9.27 17.73 2.38
C GLU A 43 -9.38 17.89 3.89
N VAL A 44 -8.27 17.66 4.57
CA VAL A 44 -8.21 17.87 6.01
C VAL A 44 -7.69 19.29 6.25
N PRO A 45 -8.50 20.18 6.85
CA PRO A 45 -8.04 21.49 7.27
C PRO A 45 -6.98 21.34 8.35
N TRP A 46 -6.13 22.36 8.46
CA TRP A 46 -5.12 22.42 9.48
C TRP A 46 -5.79 22.46 10.87
N LEU A 47 -5.48 21.46 11.71
CA LEU A 47 -5.77 21.48 13.14
C LEU A 47 -4.80 22.46 13.80
N GLY A 48 -5.33 23.51 14.42
CA GLY A 48 -4.52 24.50 15.10
C GLY A 48 -3.76 23.97 16.32
N ASP A 49 -3.07 24.86 17.04
CA ASP A 49 -2.29 24.53 18.24
C ASP A 49 -3.17 24.03 19.44
N SER A 50 -4.47 23.76 19.24
CA SER A 50 -5.25 23.04 20.25
C SER A 50 -4.66 21.64 20.42
N GLY A 51 -4.30 21.33 21.66
CA GLY A 51 -3.39 20.24 22.02
C GLY A 51 -3.81 18.86 21.50
N PRO A 52 -2.92 17.86 21.61
CA PRO A 52 -3.18 16.55 21.06
C PRO A 52 -4.46 15.94 21.67
N LEU A 53 -5.39 15.55 20.80
CA LEU A 53 -6.31 14.45 21.10
C LEU A 53 -5.44 13.22 21.38
N ALA A 54 -5.20 12.95 22.65
CA ALA A 54 -4.26 11.92 23.09
C ALA A 54 -4.76 10.52 22.66
N LEU A 55 -4.27 10.03 21.53
CA LEU A 55 -4.27 8.61 21.14
C LEU A 55 -2.87 7.96 21.24
N ASP A 56 -1.88 8.69 21.75
CA ASP A 56 -0.51 8.22 21.94
C ASP A 56 -0.36 7.48 23.29
N CYS A 57 -0.45 6.15 23.27
CA CYS A 57 0.27 5.29 24.22
C CYS A 57 0.82 4.07 23.45
N PRO A 58 2.14 3.98 23.19
CA PRO A 58 2.73 2.85 22.46
C PRO A 58 3.02 1.61 23.34
N SER A 59 2.68 1.60 24.64
CA SER A 59 3.13 0.54 25.55
C SER A 59 2.11 0.07 26.59
N VAL A 60 0.85 0.46 26.46
CA VAL A 60 -0.27 -0.03 27.29
C VAL A 60 -1.47 -0.09 26.36
N GLU A 61 -2.26 -1.17 26.42
CA GLU A 61 -3.52 -1.28 25.67
C GLU A 61 -4.27 0.07 25.72
N PRO A 62 -4.70 0.62 24.57
CA PRO A 62 -5.25 1.96 24.54
C PRO A 62 -6.51 1.99 25.42
N PRO A 63 -6.71 3.03 26.26
CA PRO A 63 -8.02 3.22 26.88
C PRO A 63 -9.05 3.27 25.74
N SER A 64 -10.14 2.55 25.94
CA SER A 64 -11.30 2.40 25.05
C SER A 64 -12.01 3.74 24.79
N ARG A 65 -11.30 4.70 24.19
CA ARG A 65 -11.86 5.95 23.71
C ARG A 65 -12.62 5.64 22.43
N SER A 66 -13.84 6.15 22.32
CA SER A 66 -14.65 6.12 21.10
C SER A 66 -14.48 7.45 20.34
N CYS A 67 -14.60 7.40 19.02
CA CYS A 67 -14.60 8.57 18.15
C CYS A 67 -15.91 8.48 17.38
N ASP A 68 -16.69 9.55 17.38
CA ASP A 68 -17.90 9.58 16.57
C ASP A 68 -17.57 10.23 15.23
N VAL A 69 -18.05 9.60 14.17
CA VAL A 69 -17.81 10.02 12.79
C VAL A 69 -19.16 10.40 12.20
N SER A 70 -19.39 11.68 11.97
CA SER A 70 -20.68 12.17 11.44
C SER A 70 -20.53 12.84 10.08
N LEU A 71 -21.52 12.66 9.23
CA LEU A 71 -21.63 13.28 7.90
C LEU A 71 -22.70 14.37 7.96
N SER A 72 -22.44 15.53 7.35
CA SER A 72 -23.33 16.69 7.45
C SER A 72 -24.68 16.57 6.71
N SER A 73 -24.93 15.49 5.96
CA SER A 73 -26.13 15.35 5.12
C SER A 73 -27.08 14.19 5.42
N ASP A 74 -26.81 13.28 6.37
CA ASP A 74 -27.79 12.33 6.91
C ASP A 74 -27.24 11.64 8.18
N ALA A 75 -28.13 11.33 9.14
CA ALA A 75 -27.97 10.59 10.40
C ALA A 75 -26.53 10.38 10.94
N CYS A 76 -26.25 10.89 12.16
CA CYS A 76 -25.01 10.62 12.89
C CYS A 76 -24.73 9.11 12.95
N MET A 77 -23.75 8.66 12.18
CA MET A 77 -23.35 7.26 12.12
C MET A 77 -22.29 7.02 13.20
N GLN A 78 -22.72 6.71 14.42
CA GLN A 78 -21.80 6.34 15.49
C GLN A 78 -21.02 5.08 15.09
N MET A 79 -19.73 5.24 14.77
CA MET A 79 -18.82 4.13 14.52
C MET A 79 -17.89 3.94 15.71
N PRO A 80 -18.04 2.87 16.51
CA PRO A 80 -17.11 2.58 17.59
C PRO A 80 -15.66 2.44 17.07
N ILE A 81 -14.66 3.02 17.76
CA ILE A 81 -13.23 2.85 17.43
C ILE A 81 -12.81 1.36 17.33
N SER A 82 -13.51 0.48 18.06
CA SER A 82 -13.28 -0.97 18.02
C SER A 82 -13.67 -1.61 16.67
N ILE A 83 -14.63 -1.02 15.95
CA ILE A 83 -15.04 -1.43 14.59
C ILE A 83 -14.22 -0.67 13.53
N MET A 84 -13.56 0.42 13.91
CA MET A 84 -12.67 1.16 13.02
C MET A 84 -11.43 0.35 12.73
N GLN A 85 -11.38 -0.03 11.46
CA GLN A 85 -10.39 -0.87 10.86
C GLN A 85 -9.00 -0.23 10.94
N PRO A 86 -7.92 -1.03 10.87
CA PRO A 86 -6.54 -0.53 10.97
C PRO A 86 -6.26 0.65 10.04
N TRP A 87 -6.89 0.66 8.86
CA TRP A 87 -6.75 1.68 7.83
C TRP A 87 -7.22 3.08 8.27
N PHE A 88 -8.28 3.18 9.08
CA PHE A 88 -8.81 4.48 9.54
C PHE A 88 -7.93 5.05 10.64
N LYS A 89 -7.43 4.18 11.52
CA LYS A 89 -6.46 4.53 12.56
C LYS A 89 -5.14 4.99 11.94
N TRP A 90 -4.69 4.30 10.89
CA TRP A 90 -3.52 4.72 10.11
C TRP A 90 -3.74 6.11 9.50
N TRP A 91 -4.89 6.34 8.86
CA TRP A 91 -5.21 7.64 8.29
C TRP A 91 -5.19 8.76 9.33
N LEU A 92 -5.87 8.59 10.46
CA LEU A 92 -5.87 9.58 11.55
C LEU A 92 -4.46 9.88 12.05
N LYS A 93 -3.64 8.84 12.28
CA LYS A 93 -2.23 9.01 12.68
C LYS A 93 -1.42 9.77 11.62
N SER A 94 -1.58 9.41 10.35
CA SER A 94 -0.89 10.04 9.23
C SER A 94 -1.23 11.52 9.16
N VAL A 95 -2.53 11.84 9.15
CA VAL A 95 -3.04 13.23 9.16
C VAL A 95 -2.47 14.02 10.33
N TRP A 96 -2.45 13.46 11.53
CA TRP A 96 -1.89 14.14 12.71
C TRP A 96 -0.39 14.36 12.60
N HIS A 97 0.38 13.36 12.16
CA HIS A 97 1.82 13.50 12.02
C HIS A 97 2.20 14.54 10.97
N THR A 98 1.47 14.63 9.86
CA THR A 98 1.69 15.68 8.86
C THR A 98 1.18 17.05 9.30
N GLY A 99 0.02 17.13 9.96
CA GLY A 99 -0.53 18.38 10.49
C GLY A 99 0.39 19.05 11.51
N ARG A 100 1.12 18.27 12.33
CA ARG A 100 2.14 18.78 13.25
C ARG A 100 3.37 19.38 12.55
N ARG A 101 3.70 18.92 11.33
CA ARG A 101 4.91 19.34 10.60
C ARG A 101 4.67 20.55 9.70
N HIS A 102 3.48 20.68 9.12
CA HIS A 102 3.15 21.73 8.14
C HIS A 102 2.10 22.69 8.72
N LYS A 103 2.57 23.73 9.43
CA LYS A 103 1.74 24.68 10.19
C LYS A 103 0.82 25.61 9.35
N THR A 104 0.74 25.47 8.03
CA THR A 104 0.16 26.53 7.19
C THR A 104 -0.67 26.08 5.99
N LYS A 105 -0.78 24.78 5.67
CA LYS A 105 -1.51 24.33 4.48
C LYS A 105 -2.38 23.10 4.75
N PRO A 106 -3.56 23.00 4.09
CA PRO A 106 -4.39 21.80 4.17
C PRO A 106 -3.62 20.59 3.61
N THR A 107 -4.02 19.39 3.98
CA THR A 107 -3.45 18.17 3.40
C THR A 107 -4.57 17.38 2.74
N THR A 108 -4.31 16.86 1.54
CA THR A 108 -5.30 16.07 0.80
C THR A 108 -4.92 14.59 0.84
N LEU A 109 -5.82 13.77 1.37
CA LEU A 109 -5.76 12.32 1.27
C LEU A 109 -6.56 11.86 0.05
N PHE A 110 -5.96 11.05 -0.81
CA PHE A 110 -6.67 10.31 -1.84
C PHE A 110 -6.76 8.85 -1.45
N LEU A 111 -7.97 8.34 -1.29
CA LEU A 111 -8.23 6.90 -1.26
C LEU A 111 -8.33 6.38 -2.68
N ILE A 112 -7.61 5.32 -2.99
CA ILE A 112 -7.62 4.69 -4.30
C ILE A 112 -8.57 3.49 -4.26
N LEU A 113 -9.66 3.58 -5.00
CA LEU A 113 -10.71 2.59 -5.06
C LEU A 113 -10.61 1.75 -6.36
N PRO A 114 -10.94 0.46 -6.30
CA PRO A 114 -10.99 -0.37 -7.48
C PRO A 114 -12.24 -0.05 -8.34
N ILE A 115 -12.06 0.01 -9.66
CA ILE A 115 -13.21 0.09 -10.60
C ILE A 115 -13.93 -1.25 -10.73
N GLN A 116 -13.20 -2.35 -10.56
CA GLN A 116 -13.72 -3.72 -10.66
C GLN A 116 -13.31 -4.53 -9.42
N SER A 117 -14.21 -5.41 -8.97
CA SER A 117 -13.88 -6.36 -7.91
C SER A 117 -12.86 -7.37 -8.41
N GLY A 118 -11.97 -7.84 -7.53
CA GLY A 118 -10.94 -8.81 -7.88
C GLY A 118 -9.78 -8.80 -6.90
N TYR A 119 -8.60 -9.23 -7.34
CA TYR A 119 -7.41 -9.36 -6.51
C TYR A 119 -6.40 -8.24 -6.85
N PRO A 120 -5.85 -7.54 -5.85
CA PRO A 120 -4.77 -6.59 -6.07
C PRO A 120 -3.60 -7.26 -6.78
N ILE A 121 -3.04 -6.62 -7.81
CA ILE A 121 -1.95 -7.21 -8.60
C ILE A 121 -0.64 -7.34 -7.82
N ARG A 122 -0.47 -6.52 -6.78
CA ARG A 122 0.74 -6.42 -5.97
C ARG A 122 0.44 -5.69 -4.67
N ALA A 123 0.98 -6.15 -3.54
CA ALA A 123 0.72 -5.57 -2.22
C ALA A 123 1.26 -4.14 -2.07
N ASP A 124 2.40 -3.84 -2.68
CA ASP A 124 3.09 -2.53 -2.62
C ASP A 124 2.90 -1.70 -3.90
N ILE A 125 1.83 -1.94 -4.68
CA ILE A 125 1.67 -1.34 -6.02
C ILE A 125 1.69 0.20 -5.96
N LEU A 126 1.06 0.80 -4.94
CA LEU A 126 1.04 2.26 -4.82
C LEU A 126 2.41 2.80 -4.40
N GLN A 127 3.10 2.17 -3.45
CA GLN A 127 4.44 2.62 -3.04
C GLN A 127 5.43 2.54 -4.20
N MET A 128 5.34 1.50 -5.03
CA MET A 128 6.19 1.37 -6.20
C MET A 128 5.91 2.47 -7.24
N ARG A 129 4.64 2.73 -7.55
CA ARG A 129 4.25 3.65 -8.64
C ARG A 129 4.33 5.12 -8.25
N LEU A 130 4.08 5.42 -6.98
CA LEU A 130 4.14 6.76 -6.42
C LEU A 130 5.52 7.05 -5.80
N GLY A 131 6.40 6.05 -5.73
CA GLY A 131 7.76 6.18 -5.25
C GLY A 131 8.54 7.27 -5.99
N GLY A 132 9.21 8.13 -5.23
CA GLY A 132 9.98 9.26 -5.76
C GLY A 132 9.13 10.44 -6.26
N TRP A 133 7.81 10.41 -6.12
CA TRP A 133 6.97 11.55 -6.45
C TRP A 133 7.01 12.60 -5.34
N SER A 134 7.60 13.76 -5.63
CA SER A 134 7.83 14.85 -4.66
C SER A 134 6.56 15.42 -4.03
N LYS A 135 5.41 15.29 -4.70
CA LYS A 135 4.12 15.73 -4.15
C LYS A 135 3.54 14.74 -3.13
N THR A 136 4.09 13.54 -2.98
CA THR A 136 3.63 12.57 -1.98
C THR A 136 4.35 12.74 -0.65
N THR A 137 3.59 12.74 0.43
CA THR A 137 4.13 12.71 1.80
C THR A 137 4.17 11.29 2.32
N LEU A 138 3.06 10.57 2.14
CA LEU A 138 2.87 9.22 2.64
C LEU A 138 2.08 8.42 1.60
N VAL A 139 2.49 7.19 1.39
CA VAL A 139 1.77 6.22 0.55
C VAL A 139 1.52 5.00 1.40
N PHE A 140 0.27 4.56 1.40
CA PHE A 140 -0.17 3.35 2.06
C PHE A 140 -0.82 2.46 1.03
N SER A 141 -0.43 1.20 1.03
CA SER A 141 -1.17 0.15 0.34
C SER A 141 -1.67 -0.81 1.40
N ARG A 142 -2.76 -1.48 1.09
CA ARG A 142 -3.27 -2.56 1.93
C ARG A 142 -2.18 -3.60 2.18
N ASP A 143 -1.86 -3.83 3.45
CA ASP A 143 -0.89 -4.85 3.86
C ASP A 143 -1.46 -6.25 3.64
N GLU A 144 -0.57 -7.14 3.22
CA GLU A 144 -0.78 -8.55 2.88
C GLU A 144 -1.76 -8.82 1.71
N GLN A 145 -1.55 -9.94 1.01
CA GLN A 145 -2.43 -10.44 -0.05
C GLN A 145 -3.77 -10.93 0.54
N GLU A 146 -4.45 -10.06 1.29
CA GLU A 146 -5.74 -10.29 1.90
C GLU A 146 -6.85 -10.29 0.85
N GLY A 147 -6.90 -11.38 0.10
CA GLY A 147 -8.08 -11.78 -0.65
C GLY A 147 -8.60 -10.74 -1.67
N PRO A 148 -9.85 -10.91 -2.12
CA PRO A 148 -10.43 -10.04 -3.11
C PRO A 148 -10.87 -8.70 -2.50
N VAL A 149 -10.64 -7.62 -3.25
CA VAL A 149 -11.26 -6.30 -3.03
C VAL A 149 -12.54 -6.19 -3.84
N SER A 150 -13.54 -5.49 -3.28
CA SER A 150 -14.82 -5.24 -3.95
C SER A 150 -14.86 -3.83 -4.52
N ALA A 151 -15.29 -3.68 -5.77
CA ALA A 151 -15.62 -2.37 -6.31
C ALA A 151 -16.95 -1.87 -5.75
N ILE A 152 -17.01 -0.57 -5.45
CA ILE A 152 -18.23 0.10 -5.01
C ILE A 152 -18.77 0.93 -6.17
N PRO A 153 -20.06 0.80 -6.53
CA PRO A 153 -20.67 1.71 -7.49
C PRO A 153 -20.70 3.15 -6.92
N VAL A 154 -20.00 4.07 -7.58
CA VAL A 154 -19.97 5.52 -7.25
C VAL A 154 -21.38 6.13 -7.18
N ALA A 155 -22.35 5.53 -7.85
CA ALA A 155 -23.65 6.10 -8.12
C ALA A 155 -24.66 6.10 -6.96
N LYS A 156 -24.39 5.49 -5.80
CA LYS A 156 -25.39 5.37 -4.72
C LYS A 156 -24.81 5.58 -3.32
N ASN A 157 -24.74 6.86 -2.97
CA ASN A 157 -24.65 7.42 -1.62
C ASN A 157 -23.41 7.11 -0.77
N VAL A 158 -22.77 8.18 -0.30
CA VAL A 158 -21.67 8.19 0.67
C VAL A 158 -22.14 7.92 2.11
N SER A 159 -23.39 7.47 2.29
CA SER A 159 -23.91 6.87 3.53
C SER A 159 -23.08 5.67 4.03
N ARG A 160 -22.06 5.28 3.28
CA ARG A 160 -21.20 4.11 3.52
C ARG A 160 -19.73 4.48 3.43
N LEU A 161 -19.33 5.58 4.07
CA LEU A 161 -17.92 5.96 4.21
C LEU A 161 -17.09 4.78 4.75
N GLY A 162 -17.63 3.97 5.66
CA GLY A 162 -16.97 2.74 6.09
C GLY A 162 -16.68 1.74 4.95
N GLU A 163 -17.55 1.62 3.96
CA GLU A 163 -17.35 0.74 2.79
C GLU A 163 -16.28 1.26 1.84
N VAL A 164 -16.27 2.57 1.54
CA VAL A 164 -15.23 3.23 0.69
C VAL A 164 -13.83 2.83 1.15
N PHE A 165 -13.71 2.73 2.44
CA PHE A 165 -12.48 2.94 3.14
C PHE A 165 -12.03 1.50 3.55
N ASN A 166 -12.97 0.53 3.64
CA ASN A 166 -12.77 -0.93 3.56
C ASN A 166 -12.43 -1.49 2.16
N THR A 167 -12.87 -0.83 1.10
CA THR A 167 -12.68 -1.31 -0.29
C THR A 167 -11.49 -0.66 -1.00
N ALA A 168 -10.92 0.39 -0.42
CA ALA A 168 -9.72 1.02 -0.93
C ALA A 168 -8.57 0.02 -1.06
N ILE A 169 -7.87 0.11 -2.18
CA ILE A 169 -6.60 -0.59 -2.46
C ILE A 169 -5.48 0.01 -1.60
N GLY A 170 -5.60 1.31 -1.33
CA GLY A 170 -4.68 2.05 -0.47
C GLY A 170 -4.99 3.54 -0.53
N ALA A 171 -4.07 4.33 -0.03
CA ALA A 171 -4.22 5.76 0.07
C ALA A 171 -2.89 6.49 -0.20
N VAL A 172 -2.99 7.71 -0.71
CA VAL A 172 -1.86 8.63 -0.83
C VAL A 172 -2.19 9.94 -0.16
N LEU A 173 -1.25 10.41 0.65
CA LEU A 173 -1.28 11.73 1.25
C LEU A 173 -0.40 12.65 0.42
N LEU A 174 -0.99 13.75 -0.06
CA LEU A 174 -0.30 14.71 -0.91
C LEU A 174 0.03 15.99 -0.14
N ASN A 175 1.23 16.53 -0.41
CA ASN A 175 1.63 17.86 0.02
C ASN A 175 0.80 18.88 -0.78
N ALA A 176 -0.18 19.52 -0.15
CA ALA A 176 -1.00 20.52 -0.83
C ALA A 176 -0.23 21.85 -0.91
N GLU A 177 0.60 22.00 -1.95
CA GLU A 177 1.13 23.33 -2.31
C GLU A 177 0.21 24.08 -3.26
N GLU A 178 -0.60 23.34 -4.01
CA GLU A 178 -1.62 23.83 -4.94
C GLU A 178 -2.98 23.29 -4.49
N ASP A 179 -4.04 24.02 -4.82
CA ASP A 179 -5.42 23.56 -4.65
C ASP A 179 -5.64 22.34 -5.57
N ILE A 180 -5.35 21.14 -5.06
CA ILE A 180 -5.34 19.88 -5.84
C ILE A 180 -6.72 19.60 -6.44
N VAL A 181 -7.77 20.08 -5.76
CA VAL A 181 -9.16 20.02 -6.23
C VAL A 181 -9.37 20.92 -7.45
N LYS A 182 -8.60 22.00 -7.61
CA LYS A 182 -8.71 22.93 -8.76
C LYS A 182 -7.62 22.77 -9.84
N GLY A 183 -6.47 22.19 -9.50
CA GLY A 183 -5.34 21.99 -10.42
C GLY A 183 -5.37 20.63 -11.11
N SER A 184 -5.50 20.60 -12.45
CA SER A 184 -5.53 19.33 -13.21
C SER A 184 -4.19 18.58 -13.14
N SER A 185 -3.05 19.27 -13.07
CA SER A 185 -1.72 18.67 -13.22
C SER A 185 -1.37 17.58 -12.21
N THR A 186 -1.81 17.71 -10.96
CA THR A 186 -1.54 16.71 -9.90
C THR A 186 -2.39 15.45 -10.11
N LEU A 187 -3.64 15.62 -10.54
CA LEU A 187 -4.54 14.51 -10.82
C LEU A 187 -4.15 13.81 -12.13
N ASP A 188 -3.74 14.58 -13.13
CA ASP A 188 -3.20 14.05 -14.37
C ASP A 188 -1.95 13.20 -14.09
N GLU A 189 -1.01 13.68 -13.28
CA GLU A 189 0.18 12.91 -12.89
C GLU A 189 -0.18 11.63 -12.10
N LEU A 190 -1.15 11.72 -11.19
CA LEU A 190 -1.65 10.55 -10.45
C LEU A 190 -2.25 9.51 -11.41
N ASP A 191 -3.04 9.96 -12.39
CA ASP A 191 -3.62 9.12 -13.44
C ASP A 191 -2.52 8.42 -14.26
N HIS A 192 -1.51 9.18 -14.72
CA HIS A 192 -0.37 8.62 -15.47
C HIS A 192 0.43 7.60 -14.65
N ARG A 193 0.67 7.85 -13.37
CA ARG A 193 1.43 6.93 -12.50
C ARG A 193 0.67 5.65 -12.19
N LEU A 194 -0.66 5.72 -12.16
CA LEU A 194 -1.56 4.61 -11.86
C LEU A 194 -2.26 4.07 -13.11
N ALA A 195 -1.77 4.40 -14.32
CA ALA A 195 -2.29 3.95 -15.61
C ALA A 195 -1.99 2.47 -15.90
N LEU A 196 -2.41 1.59 -15.00
CA LEU A 196 -2.31 0.14 -15.09
C LEU A 196 -3.47 -0.52 -14.32
N PRO A 197 -3.74 -1.80 -14.57
CA PRO A 197 -4.69 -2.55 -13.74
C PRO A 197 -4.17 -2.66 -12.31
N LEU A 198 -4.86 -2.04 -11.35
CA LEU A 198 -4.54 -2.23 -9.92
C LEU A 198 -5.12 -3.55 -9.38
N VAL A 199 -6.15 -4.06 -10.03
CA VAL A 199 -6.92 -5.25 -9.64
C VAL A 199 -7.21 -6.11 -10.86
N VAL A 200 -7.12 -7.43 -10.70
CA VAL A 200 -7.45 -8.44 -11.72
C VAL A 200 -8.60 -9.33 -11.27
N GLY A 201 -9.46 -9.75 -12.20
CA GLY A 201 -10.68 -10.52 -11.89
C GLY A 201 -10.45 -11.98 -11.45
N HIS A 202 -9.21 -12.45 -11.40
CA HIS A 202 -8.85 -13.80 -11.01
C HIS A 202 -7.86 -13.83 -9.85
N HIS A 203 -7.88 -14.90 -9.07
CA HIS A 203 -6.94 -15.12 -7.99
C HIS A 203 -5.50 -15.25 -8.53
N ILE A 204 -4.55 -14.55 -7.92
CA ILE A 204 -3.13 -14.63 -8.26
C ILE A 204 -2.52 -15.78 -7.46
N ALA A 205 -2.18 -16.88 -8.14
CA ALA A 205 -1.53 -18.01 -7.50
C ALA A 205 -0.14 -17.61 -6.98
N GLN A 206 0.18 -18.04 -5.76
CA GLN A 206 1.53 -17.85 -5.22
C GLN A 206 2.50 -18.76 -5.97
N HIS A 207 3.54 -18.16 -6.54
CA HIS A 207 4.57 -18.88 -7.27
C HIS A 207 5.86 -18.97 -6.46
N ARG A 208 6.31 -20.21 -6.24
CA ARG A 208 7.63 -20.53 -5.73
C ARG A 208 8.67 -20.56 -6.85
N VAL A 209 9.69 -19.72 -6.80
CA VAL A 209 10.73 -19.60 -7.83
C VAL A 209 12.11 -19.78 -7.23
N VAL A 210 12.94 -20.57 -7.90
CA VAL A 210 14.34 -20.76 -7.53
C VAL A 210 15.18 -19.65 -8.14
N LEU A 211 15.93 -18.93 -7.31
CA LEU A 211 16.92 -17.95 -7.71
C LEU A 211 18.32 -18.56 -7.54
N VAL A 212 18.96 -18.92 -8.65
CA VAL A 212 20.35 -19.38 -8.66
C VAL A 212 21.24 -18.16 -8.55
N THR A 213 22.01 -18.12 -7.45
CA THR A 213 22.78 -17.02 -6.85
C THR A 213 21.99 -15.78 -6.43
N GLY A 214 22.13 -15.41 -5.16
CA GLY A 214 21.54 -14.22 -4.55
C GLY A 214 22.26 -12.91 -4.92
N GLY A 215 23.34 -12.96 -5.70
CA GLY A 215 24.15 -11.78 -6.09
C GLY A 215 24.96 -11.17 -4.95
N TYR A 216 25.81 -10.17 -5.22
CA TYR A 216 26.89 -9.74 -4.31
C TYR A 216 26.49 -9.27 -2.91
N ASN A 217 25.40 -8.50 -2.76
CA ASN A 217 24.91 -8.05 -1.45
C ASN A 217 23.42 -7.65 -1.49
N LEU A 218 22.82 -7.51 -0.30
CA LEU A 218 21.43 -7.10 -0.13
C LEU A 218 21.13 -5.71 -0.72
N ALA A 219 22.06 -4.74 -0.58
CA ALA A 219 21.82 -3.37 -1.02
C ALA A 219 21.53 -3.29 -2.52
N PHE A 220 22.26 -4.05 -3.35
CA PHE A 220 22.03 -4.11 -4.80
C PHE A 220 20.80 -4.93 -5.19
N ARG A 221 20.34 -5.84 -4.33
CA ARG A 221 19.27 -6.79 -4.64
C ARG A 221 17.96 -6.51 -3.90
N LYS A 222 17.92 -5.50 -3.04
CA LYS A 222 16.74 -5.10 -2.27
C LYS A 222 15.49 -4.98 -3.15
N GLN A 223 15.60 -4.32 -4.31
CA GLN A 223 14.48 -4.14 -5.22
C GLN A 223 13.94 -5.46 -5.80
N LEU A 224 14.82 -6.43 -6.09
CA LEU A 224 14.41 -7.75 -6.57
C LEU A 224 13.57 -8.48 -5.52
N PHE A 225 14.05 -8.51 -4.29
CA PHE A 225 13.36 -9.20 -3.22
C PHE A 225 12.08 -8.47 -2.79
N SER A 226 12.09 -7.14 -2.74
CA SER A 226 10.87 -6.35 -2.55
C SER A 226 9.87 -6.59 -3.68
N ALA A 227 10.34 -6.80 -4.92
CA ALA A 227 9.48 -7.16 -6.03
C ALA A 227 8.82 -8.53 -5.87
N ALA A 228 9.60 -9.54 -5.48
CA ALA A 228 9.06 -10.85 -5.19
C ALA A 228 8.06 -10.83 -4.03
N ALA A 229 8.38 -10.13 -2.94
CA ALA A 229 7.49 -9.95 -1.79
C ALA A 229 6.17 -9.28 -2.20
N GLY A 230 6.25 -8.18 -2.94
CA GLY A 230 5.06 -7.47 -3.41
C GLY A 230 4.16 -8.34 -4.29
N LEU A 231 4.76 -9.21 -5.11
CA LEU A 231 4.04 -10.17 -5.97
C LEU A 231 3.53 -11.40 -5.21
N GLY A 232 3.86 -11.56 -3.93
CA GLY A 232 3.56 -12.76 -3.14
C GLY A 232 4.27 -14.00 -3.65
N MET A 233 5.45 -13.83 -4.26
CA MET A 233 6.29 -14.93 -4.69
C MET A 233 7.14 -15.45 -3.53
N LEU A 234 7.28 -16.77 -3.45
CA LEU A 234 8.22 -17.41 -2.54
C LEU A 234 9.54 -17.63 -3.28
N LEU A 235 10.64 -17.09 -2.78
CA LEU A 235 11.95 -17.31 -3.40
C LEU A 235 12.76 -18.39 -2.67
N VAL A 236 13.31 -19.33 -3.43
CA VAL A 236 14.32 -20.26 -2.93
C VAL A 236 15.67 -19.84 -3.50
N VAL A 237 16.52 -19.25 -2.68
CA VAL A 237 17.85 -18.80 -3.10
C VAL A 237 18.83 -19.97 -2.98
N ILE A 238 19.42 -20.35 -4.11
CA ILE A 238 20.52 -21.32 -4.16
C ILE A 238 21.82 -20.53 -4.26
N ASP A 239 22.69 -20.63 -3.26
CA ASP A 239 24.01 -20.00 -3.29
C ASP A 239 25.01 -20.76 -2.42
N GLU A 240 26.27 -20.31 -2.44
CA GLU A 240 27.32 -20.88 -1.61
C GLU A 240 26.98 -20.82 -0.11
N PRO A 241 27.33 -21.85 0.68
CA PRO A 241 27.22 -21.79 2.13
C PRO A 241 27.96 -20.57 2.70
N GLY A 242 27.36 -19.88 3.66
CA GLY A 242 27.89 -18.69 4.30
C GLY A 242 27.65 -17.39 3.52
N HIS A 243 26.97 -17.44 2.38
CA HIS A 243 26.64 -16.25 1.61
C HIS A 243 25.56 -15.39 2.30
N TRP A 244 25.53 -14.09 2.01
CA TRP A 244 24.69 -13.12 2.75
C TRP A 244 23.18 -13.46 2.81
N PRO A 245 22.55 -14.12 1.79
CA PRO A 245 21.15 -14.49 1.90
C PRO A 245 20.90 -15.53 2.98
N GLN A 246 21.92 -16.24 3.48
CA GLN A 246 21.73 -17.19 4.58
C GLN A 246 21.46 -16.48 5.92
N THR A 247 22.06 -15.31 6.15
CA THR A 247 21.97 -14.57 7.41
C THR A 247 21.10 -13.32 7.33
N GLY A 248 20.73 -12.90 6.12
CA GLY A 248 19.99 -11.65 5.87
C GLY A 248 18.50 -11.81 5.59
N LEU A 249 17.92 -13.01 5.62
CA LEU A 249 16.53 -13.29 5.20
C LEU A 249 15.51 -12.40 5.91
N GLU A 250 15.63 -12.26 7.23
CA GLU A 250 14.72 -11.44 8.03
C GLU A 250 14.77 -9.95 7.66
N ALA A 251 15.95 -9.44 7.28
CA ALA A 251 16.14 -8.05 6.91
C ALA A 251 15.49 -7.67 5.56
N VAL A 252 15.08 -8.66 4.77
CA VAL A 252 14.52 -8.45 3.44
C VAL A 252 12.99 -8.35 3.46
N GLY A 253 12.33 -8.85 4.50
CA GLY A 253 10.87 -8.82 4.64
C GLY A 253 10.12 -9.60 3.56
N ALA A 254 10.78 -10.58 2.92
CA ALA A 254 10.21 -11.43 1.88
C ALA A 254 10.19 -12.90 2.32
N PRO A 255 9.15 -13.68 2.00
CA PRO A 255 9.13 -15.12 2.27
C PRO A 255 10.18 -15.80 1.38
N MET A 256 11.28 -16.20 2.01
CA MET A 256 12.44 -16.73 1.32
C MET A 256 13.00 -17.94 2.05
N GLU A 257 13.57 -18.85 1.27
CA GLU A 257 14.31 -20.01 1.74
C GLU A 257 15.72 -19.97 1.17
N PHE A 258 16.70 -20.45 1.95
CA PHE A 258 18.07 -20.56 1.50
C PHE A 258 18.46 -22.03 1.37
N LEU A 259 18.91 -22.42 0.18
CA LEU A 259 19.37 -23.77 -0.13
C LEU A 259 20.88 -23.73 -0.42
N PRO A 260 21.74 -24.09 0.54
CA PRO A 260 23.18 -24.06 0.35
C PRO A 260 23.60 -25.09 -0.71
N LEU A 261 24.40 -24.65 -1.69
CA LEU A 261 24.93 -25.50 -2.74
C LEU A 261 26.34 -25.07 -3.09
N ASN A 262 27.22 -26.02 -3.40
CA ASN A 262 28.50 -25.70 -4.02
C ASN A 262 28.25 -25.14 -5.43
N MET A 263 28.63 -23.88 -5.65
CA MET A 263 28.42 -23.07 -6.86
C MET A 263 29.68 -22.99 -7.75
N THR A 264 30.67 -23.86 -7.52
CA THR A 264 31.84 -24.00 -8.41
C THR A 264 31.39 -24.14 -9.85
N ILE A 265 31.90 -23.28 -10.74
CA ILE A 265 31.52 -23.30 -12.16
C ILE A 265 32.29 -24.41 -12.86
N ASP A 266 31.62 -25.54 -13.08
CA ASP A 266 32.11 -26.68 -13.84
C ASP A 266 30.94 -27.35 -14.60
N ASN A 267 31.24 -28.41 -15.35
CA ASN A 267 30.24 -29.14 -16.14
C ASN A 267 29.15 -29.81 -15.29
N GLU A 268 29.38 -29.98 -13.98
CA GLU A 268 28.45 -30.62 -13.04
C GLU A 268 27.56 -29.63 -12.29
N LEU A 269 27.80 -28.32 -12.41
CA LEU A 269 26.97 -27.31 -11.77
C LEU A 269 25.47 -27.42 -12.13
N PRO A 270 25.08 -27.61 -13.42
CA PRO A 270 23.67 -27.81 -13.77
C PRO A 270 23.07 -29.04 -13.09
N THR A 271 23.80 -30.16 -13.05
CA THR A 271 23.37 -31.41 -12.40
C THR A 271 23.15 -31.20 -10.90
N ARG A 272 24.05 -30.47 -10.24
CA ARG A 272 23.95 -30.12 -8.81
C ARG A 272 22.71 -29.26 -8.54
N ILE A 273 22.46 -28.24 -9.35
CA ILE A 273 21.26 -27.38 -9.23
C ILE A 273 19.99 -28.21 -9.40
N VAL A 274 19.89 -29.02 -10.46
CA VAL A 274 18.69 -29.85 -10.72
C VAL A 274 18.45 -30.84 -9.57
N THR A 275 19.51 -31.45 -9.05
CA THR A 275 19.41 -32.40 -7.93
C THR A 275 18.90 -31.70 -6.67
N ALA A 276 19.45 -30.52 -6.35
CA ALA A 276 19.04 -29.72 -5.20
C ALA A 276 17.58 -29.22 -5.33
N VAL A 277 17.16 -28.82 -6.53
CA VAL A 277 15.78 -28.40 -6.77
C VAL A 277 14.80 -29.58 -6.63
N LYS A 278 15.18 -30.77 -7.12
CA LYS A 278 14.34 -31.98 -7.01
C LYS A 278 14.21 -32.51 -5.59
N SER A 279 15.12 -32.17 -4.67
CA SER A 279 15.01 -32.55 -3.27
C SER A 279 14.09 -31.64 -2.45
N LEU A 280 13.62 -30.53 -3.02
CA LEU A 280 12.64 -29.66 -2.37
C LEU A 280 11.30 -30.38 -2.21
N SER A 281 10.71 -30.27 -1.02
CA SER A 281 9.44 -30.93 -0.66
C SER A 281 8.20 -30.31 -1.32
N SER A 282 8.33 -29.11 -1.88
CA SER A 282 7.21 -28.36 -2.46
C SER A 282 7.50 -27.98 -3.92
N PRO A 283 6.48 -27.91 -4.78
CA PRO A 283 6.67 -27.63 -6.19
C PRO A 283 7.30 -26.26 -6.42
N ILE A 284 8.16 -26.19 -7.43
CA ILE A 284 8.70 -24.94 -7.95
C ILE A 284 8.03 -24.63 -9.30
N HIS A 285 7.85 -23.35 -9.60
CA HIS A 285 7.20 -22.87 -10.82
C HIS A 285 8.20 -22.31 -11.83
N GLY A 286 9.44 -22.12 -11.43
CA GLY A 286 10.49 -21.62 -12.29
C GLY A 286 11.85 -21.64 -11.62
N ILE A 287 12.89 -21.61 -12.45
CA ILE A 287 14.28 -21.40 -12.06
C ILE A 287 14.77 -20.19 -12.86
N THR A 288 15.41 -19.25 -12.18
CA THR A 288 16.00 -18.06 -12.80
C THR A 288 17.37 -17.76 -12.22
N THR A 289 18.14 -16.96 -12.94
CA THR A 289 19.40 -16.39 -12.44
C THR A 289 19.53 -14.95 -12.91
N ILE A 290 20.25 -14.16 -12.12
CA ILE A 290 20.55 -12.75 -12.36
C ILE A 290 22.06 -12.52 -12.47
N ALA A 291 22.82 -13.61 -12.64
CA ALA A 291 24.27 -13.58 -12.69
C ALA A 291 24.77 -13.86 -14.10
N ASP A 292 25.46 -12.86 -14.63
CA ASP A 292 26.03 -12.89 -15.97
C ASP A 292 27.17 -13.91 -16.10
N ARG A 293 27.73 -14.39 -14.99
CA ARG A 293 28.78 -15.43 -14.98
C ARG A 293 28.35 -16.76 -15.61
N TYR A 294 27.05 -16.98 -15.77
CA TYR A 294 26.51 -18.16 -16.45
C TYR A 294 26.18 -17.90 -17.92
N LEU A 295 26.33 -16.67 -18.41
CA LEU A 295 26.23 -16.36 -19.82
C LEU A 295 27.51 -16.85 -20.50
N SER A 296 27.36 -17.71 -21.49
CA SER A 296 28.46 -18.04 -22.38
C SER A 296 28.78 -16.81 -23.24
N ALA A 297 30.04 -16.39 -23.27
CA ALA A 297 30.48 -15.40 -24.25
C ALA A 297 30.31 -16.01 -25.65
N THR A 298 29.36 -15.48 -26.42
CA THR A 298 29.17 -15.79 -27.84
C THR A 298 29.98 -14.87 -28.72
#